data_AF-A0A815JBD8-F1
#
_entry.id   AF-A0A815JBD8-F1
#
_cell.length_a   1.000
_cell.length_b   1.000
_cell.length_c   1.000
_cell.angle_alpha   90.00
_cell.angle_beta   90.00
_cell.angle_gamma   90.00
#
_symmetry.space_group_name_H-M   'P 1'
#
loop_
_entity.id
_entity.type
_entity.pdbx_description
1 polymer ?
#
loop_
_entity_poly.entity_id
_entity_poly.type
_entity_poly.pdbx_seq_one_letter_code
_entity_poly.pdbx_strand_id
1 'polypeptide(L)' 'MSSDIDRVVYIFSIADDLYICFGLFIIIISTIGNICNCFVFINISPLNKHPNVLFIISTSIGSLLFINNDLWTIII' A
#
# COMPACT_ATOMS: atom_id res chain seq x y z
N MET A 1 38.19 10.99 -7.89
CA MET A 1 37.85 9.72 -8.58
C MET A 1 37.28 8.68 -7.63
N SER A 2 38.00 8.20 -6.60
CA SER A 2 37.40 7.25 -5.62
C SER A 2 36.26 7.90 -4.82
N SER A 3 36.49 9.11 -4.30
CA SER A 3 35.50 9.88 -3.52
C SER A 3 34.20 10.19 -4.27
N ASP A 4 34.25 10.25 -5.59
CA ASP A 4 33.09 10.56 -6.43
C ASP A 4 32.25 9.31 -6.67
N ILE A 5 32.91 8.15 -6.86
CA ILE A 5 32.25 6.84 -6.94
C ILE A 5 31.58 6.50 -5.61
N ASP A 6 32.27 6.72 -4.48
CA ASP A 6 31.71 6.47 -3.14
C ASP A 6 30.47 7.33 -2.87
N ARG A 7 30.48 8.59 -3.32
CA ARG A 7 29.32 9.48 -3.23
C ARG A 7 28.14 9.01 -4.08
N VAL A 8 28.40 8.54 -5.30
CA VAL A 8 27.34 8.03 -6.19
C VAL A 8 26.69 6.79 -5.60
N VAL A 9 27.49 5.84 -5.10
CA VAL A 9 26.99 4.63 -4.43
C VAL A 9 26.15 4.98 -3.20
N TYR A 10 26.60 5.95 -2.41
CA TYR A 10 25.84 6.42 -1.24
C TYR A 10 24.49 7.06 -1.62
N ILE A 11 24.44 7.85 -2.69
CA ILE A 11 23.19 8.46 -3.17
C ILE A 11 22.21 7.38 -3.66
N PHE A 12 22.69 6.36 -4.39
CA PHE A 12 21.85 5.23 -4.80
C PHE A 12 21.30 4.46 -3.61
N SER A 13 22.14 4.19 -2.59
CA SER A 13 21.69 3.54 -1.35
C SER A 13 20.60 4.33 -0.65
N ILE A 14 20.71 5.66 -0.55
CA ILE A 14 19.67 6.49 0.05
C ILE A 14 18.39 6.48 -0.78
N ALA A 15 18.50 6.48 -2.11
CA ALA A 15 17.35 6.43 -3.00
C ALA A 15 16.57 5.11 -2.84
N ASP A 16 17.26 3.99 -2.69
CA ASP A 16 16.67 2.68 -2.43
C ASP A 16 15.97 2.65 -1.06
N ASP A 17 16.63 3.15 -0.01
CA ASP A 17 16.04 3.24 1.34
C ASP A 17 14.79 4.13 1.36
N LEU A 18 14.81 5.26 0.65
CA LEU A 18 13.66 6.15 0.50
C LEU A 18 12.52 5.45 -0.25
N TYR A 19 12.83 4.74 -1.33
CA TYR A 19 11.83 4.00 -2.10
C TYR A 19 11.12 2.95 -1.24
N ILE A 20 11.88 2.18 -0.46
CA ILE A 20 11.33 1.18 0.47
C ILE A 20 10.46 1.87 1.53
N CYS A 21 10.95 2.96 2.13
CA CYS A 21 10.23 3.68 3.19
C CYS A 21 8.91 4.27 2.69
N PHE A 22 8.92 4.95 1.55
CA PHE A 22 7.71 5.49 0.93
C PHE A 22 6.76 4.39 0.44
N GLY A 23 7.29 3.30 -0.13
CA GLY A 23 6.49 2.14 -0.54
C GLY A 23 5.74 1.54 0.64
N LEU A 24 6.44 1.28 1.75
CA LEU A 24 5.84 0.77 2.99
C LEU A 24 4.77 1.73 3.55
N PHE A 25 5.02 3.03 3.53
CA PHE A 25 4.05 4.03 3.99
C PHE A 25 2.74 4.00 3.17
N ILE A 26 2.86 3.95 1.83
CA ILE A 26 1.70 3.86 0.93
C ILE A 26 0.91 2.58 1.19
N ILE A 27 1.61 1.46 1.40
CA ILE A 27 1.00 0.16 1.70
C ILE A 27 0.21 0.21 3.01
N ILE A 28 0.78 0.78 4.08
CA ILE A 28 0.12 0.88 5.39
C ILE A 28 -1.16 1.71 5.29
N ILE A 29 -1.09 2.89 4.68
CA ILE A 29 -2.27 3.77 4.53
C ILE A 29 -3.34 3.11 3.67
N SER A 30 -2.94 2.48 2.56
CA SER A 30 -3.88 1.81 1.66
C SER A 30 -4.56 0.62 2.34
N THR A 31 -3.82 -0.12 3.17
CA THR A 31 -4.36 -1.24 3.96
C THR A 31 -5.40 -0.74 4.96
N ILE A 32 -5.07 0.29 5.75
CA ILE A 32 -5.99 0.88 6.73
C ILE A 32 -7.24 1.40 6.01
N GLY A 33 -7.09 2.14 4.92
CA GLY A 33 -8.21 2.69 4.15
C GLY A 33 -9.16 1.62 3.61
N ASN A 34 -8.62 0.52 3.09
CA ASN A 34 -9.43 -0.59 2.58
C ASN A 34 -10.16 -1.37 3.68
N ILE A 35 -9.53 -1.58 4.83
CA ILE A 35 -10.18 -2.17 6.01
C ILE A 35 -11.31 -1.26 6.50
N CYS A 36 -11.07 0.04 6.60
CA CYS A 36 -12.08 1.02 6.99
C CYS A 36 -13.25 1.04 6.01
N ASN A 37 -13.00 1.01 4.70
CA ASN A 37 -14.06 0.93 3.68
C ASN A 37 -14.92 -0.32 3.90
N CYS A 38 -14.33 -1.50 3.99
CA CYS A 38 -15.07 -2.73 4.27
C CYS A 38 -15.90 -2.62 5.55
N PHE A 39 -15.31 -2.12 6.63
CA PHE A 39 -16.00 -1.97 7.92
C PHE A 39 -17.19 -1.00 7.84
N VAL A 40 -17.02 0.15 7.21
CA VAL A 40 -18.06 1.18 7.08
C VAL A 40 -19.22 0.68 6.23
N PHE A 41 -18.93 0.04 5.09
CA PHE A 41 -19.97 -0.46 4.19
C PHE A 41 -20.75 -1.65 4.76
N ILE A 42 -20.15 -2.44 5.65
CA ILE A 42 -20.84 -3.53 6.35
C ILE A 42 -21.72 -2.99 7.48
N ASN A 43 -21.19 -2.08 8.31
CA ASN A 43 -21.84 -1.67 9.57
C ASN A 43 -22.84 -0.51 9.43
N ILE A 44 -22.71 0.33 8.41
CA ILE A 44 -23.62 1.47 8.20
C ILE A 44 -24.77 1.04 7.30
N SER A 45 -25.95 0.86 7.89
CA SER A 45 -27.17 0.38 7.22
C SER A 45 -27.53 1.11 5.90
N PRO A 46 -27.44 2.45 5.78
CA PRO A 46 -27.65 3.15 4.51
C PRO A 46 -26.65 2.75 3.41
N LEU A 47 -25.40 2.51 3.78
CA LEU A 47 -24.32 2.19 2.85
C LEU A 47 -24.36 0.73 2.43
N ASN A 48 -24.77 -0.18 3.32
CA ASN A 48 -24.97 -1.60 3.01
C ASN A 48 -26.08 -1.82 1.95
N LYS A 49 -27.08 -0.94 1.89
CA LYS A 49 -28.14 -0.98 0.87
C LYS A 49 -27.74 -0.35 -0.46
N HIS A 50 -26.53 0.19 -0.56
CA HIS A 50 -26.07 0.84 -1.78
C HIS A 50 -25.94 -0.20 -2.92
N PRO A 51 -26.43 0.08 -4.13
CA PRO A 51 -26.42 -0.89 -5.24
C PRO A 51 -25.02 -1.40 -5.60
N ASN A 52 -24.00 -0.58 -5.35
CA ASN A 52 -22.61 -0.90 -5.66
C ASN A 52 -21.83 -1.43 -4.44
N VAL A 53 -22.47 -1.78 -3.32
CA VAL A 53 -21.74 -2.13 -2.10
C VAL A 53 -20.83 -3.33 -2.27
N LEU A 54 -21.32 -4.36 -2.97
CA LEU A 54 -20.57 -5.57 -3.25
C LEU A 54 -19.36 -5.29 -4.12
N PHE A 55 -19.49 -4.38 -5.09
CA PHE A 55 -18.35 -3.95 -5.91
C PHE A 55 -17.30 -3.25 -5.05
N ILE A 56 -17.71 -2.31 -4.20
CA ILE A 56 -16.78 -1.55 -3.35
C ILE A 56 -16.05 -2.47 -2.38
N ILE A 57 -16.77 -3.35 -1.67
CA ILE A 57 -16.16 -4.33 -0.76
C ILE A 57 -15.24 -5.29 -1.52
N SER A 58 -15.66 -5.79 -2.68
CA SER A 58 -14.83 -6.68 -3.51
C SER A 58 -13.55 -5.99 -3.98
N THR A 59 -13.61 -4.71 -4.40
CA THR A 59 -12.43 -3.94 -4.79
C THR A 59 -11.49 -3.69 -3.62
N SER A 60 -12.01 -3.41 -2.41
CA SER A 60 -11.20 -3.23 -1.21
C SER A 60 -10.56 -4.53 -0.71
N ILE A 61 -11.21 -5.68 -0.89
CA ILE A 61 -10.60 -6.99 -0.59
C ILE A 61 -9.53 -7.32 -1.63
N GLY A 62 -9.81 -7.09 -2.92
CA GLY A 62 -8.86 -7.32 -4.00
C GLY A 62 -7.60 -6.47 -3.85
N SER A 63 -7.73 -5.21 -3.47
CA SER A 63 -6.59 -4.34 -3.20
C SER A 63 -5.77 -4.80 -1.99
N LEU A 64 -6.39 -5.33 -0.93
CA LEU A 64 -5.65 -5.90 0.21
C LEU A 64 -4.80 -7.11 -0.18
N LEU A 65 -5.34 -8.01 -1.02
CA LEU A 65 -4.60 -9.16 -1.52
C LEU A 65 -3.42 -8.73 -2.39
N PHE A 66 -3.63 -7.75 -3.27
CA PHE A 66 -2.59 -7.21 -4.14
C PHE A 66 -1.47 -6.53 -3.34
N ILE A 67 -1.84 -5.66 -2.39
CA ILE A 67 -0.90 -4.98 -1.50
C ILE A 67 -0.05 -5.97 -0.68
N ASN A 68 -0.66 -7.05 -0.18
CA ASN A 68 0.09 -8.07 0.55
C ASN A 68 1.09 -8.83 -0.33
N ASN A 69 0.77 -9.06 -1.61
CA ASN A 69 1.67 -9.70 -2.56
C ASN A 69 2.85 -8.79 -2.96
N ASP A 70 2.59 -7.50 -3.17
CA ASP A 70 3.63 -6.51 -3.45
C ASP A 70 4.54 -6.29 -2.24
N LEU A 71 3.99 -6.28 -1.02
CA LEU A 71 4.79 -6.17 0.21
C LEU A 71 5.78 -7.34 0.35
N TRP A 72 5.38 -8.55 -0.02
CA TRP A 72 6.27 -9.72 -0.06
C TRP A 72 7.41 -9.55 -1.06
N THR A 73 7.14 -8.91 -2.20
CA THR A 73 8.13 -8.63 -3.26
C THR A 73 9.10 -7.50 -2.88
N ILE A 74 8.68 -6.55 -2.03
CA ILE A 74 9.53 -5.46 -1.55
C ILE A 74 10.44 -5.92 -0.38
N ILE A 75 10.01 -6.93 0.38
CA ILE A 75 10.72 -7.42 1.58
C ILE A 75 11.78 -8.50 1.26
N ILE A 76 11.62 -9.25 0.15
CA ILE A 76 12.51 -10.36 -0.27
C ILE A 76 13.38 -9.93 -1.44
#